data_AF-A0ABD1X6N9-F1
#
_entry.id   AF-A0ABD1X6N9-F1
#
_cell.length_a   1.000
_cell.length_b   1.000
_cell.length_c   1.000
_cell.angle_alpha   90.00
_cell.angle_beta   90.00
_cell.angle_gamma   90.00
#
_symmetry.space_group_name_H-M   'P 1'
#
loop_
_entity.id
_entity.type
_entity.pdbx_description
1 polymer ?
#
loop_
_entity_poly.entity_id
_entity_poly.type
_entity_poly.pdbx_seq_one_letter_code
_entity_poly.pdbx_strand_id
1 'polypeptide(L)'
;MATEYVDGNAQITEQTLCMCGRSATMRTAWTENNLGRRFLGCSFYGRPDACDYFKWVDPIVQTRYKSIINGLLRNANQKDELVKKLQRKLIYHRIVLAMVVMVVLVRCVL
;
A
#
# COMPACT_ATOMS: atom_id res chain seq x y z
N MET A 1 -18.59 37.92 1.67
CA MET A 1 -17.97 36.91 2.55
C MET A 1 -17.56 35.74 1.69
N ALA A 2 -16.32 35.75 1.20
CA ALA A 2 -15.75 34.62 0.46
C ALA A 2 -15.06 33.71 1.49
N THR A 3 -15.48 32.46 1.56
CA THR A 3 -14.85 31.44 2.39
C THR A 3 -13.47 31.15 1.83
N GLU A 4 -12.42 31.47 2.59
CA GLU A 4 -11.05 31.11 2.27
C GLU A 4 -10.96 29.58 2.14
N TYR A 5 -10.77 29.12 0.90
CA TYR A 5 -10.43 27.74 0.60
C TYR A 5 -8.97 27.57 0.99
N VAL A 6 -8.72 27.08 2.21
CA VAL A 6 -7.36 26.81 2.70
C VAL A 6 -6.81 25.62 1.93
N ASP A 7 -5.83 25.89 1.07
CA ASP A 7 -5.05 24.88 0.37
C ASP A 7 -4.42 23.92 1.40
N GLY A 8 -4.80 22.64 1.34
CA GLY A 8 -4.34 21.58 2.23
C GLY A 8 -2.85 21.23 2.09
N ASN A 9 -2.12 21.97 1.26
CA ASN A 9 -0.67 21.85 1.07
C ASN A 9 0.14 22.92 1.84
N ALA A 10 -0.51 23.88 2.52
CA ALA A 10 0.16 25.08 3.04
C ALA A 10 0.60 25.05 4.53
N GLN A 11 0.85 23.88 5.13
CA GLN A 11 1.28 23.79 6.55
C GLN A 11 2.56 22.98 6.83
N ILE A 12 3.43 22.76 5.84
CA ILE A 12 4.77 22.19 6.08
C ILE A 12 5.81 23.32 6.00
N THR A 13 5.74 24.30 6.91
CA THR A 13 6.76 25.37 6.98
C THR A 13 7.34 25.58 8.37
N GLU A 14 6.82 24.94 9.42
CA GLU A 14 7.56 24.81 10.68
C GLU A 14 8.35 23.51 10.71
N GLN A 15 9.67 23.64 10.73
CA GLN A 15 10.59 22.53 10.90
C GLN A 15 10.41 21.96 12.32
N THR A 16 9.41 21.10 12.50
CA THR A 16 9.13 20.45 13.78
C THR A 16 10.33 19.57 14.15
N LEU A 17 10.87 19.73 15.36
CA LEU A 17 11.98 18.91 15.84
C LEU A 17 11.46 17.72 16.67
N CYS A 18 12.14 16.58 16.57
CA CYS A 18 11.98 15.43 17.47
C CYS A 18 12.54 15.75 18.87
N MET A 19 12.28 14.86 19.83
CA MET A 19 12.93 14.88 21.16
C MET A 19 14.46 14.79 21.09
N CYS A 20 15.00 14.30 19.97
CA CYS A 20 16.42 14.17 19.69
C CYS A 20 17.06 15.43 19.05
N GLY A 21 16.31 16.53 18.89
CA GLY A 21 16.79 17.78 18.27
C GLY A 21 16.93 17.74 16.74
N ARG A 22 16.68 16.59 16.09
CA ARG A 22 16.64 16.44 14.62
C ARG A 22 15.26 16.77 14.06
N SER A 23 15.14 16.91 12.74
CA SER A 23 13.85 17.12 12.09
C SER A 23 12.89 15.94 12.31
N ALA A 24 11.62 16.27 12.55
CA ALA A 24 10.50 15.37 12.43
C ALA A 24 9.97 15.39 11.00
N THR A 25 9.66 14.22 10.45
CA THR A 25 9.23 14.05 9.06
C THR A 25 7.83 13.45 9.03
N MET A 26 7.00 13.93 8.12
CA MET A 26 5.66 13.39 7.90
C MET A 26 5.74 12.00 7.25
N ARG A 27 4.98 11.06 7.79
CA ARG A 27 4.90 9.67 7.36
C ARG A 27 3.46 9.22 7.35
N THR A 28 3.14 8.20 6.55
CA THR A 28 1.82 7.58 6.51
C THR A 28 1.86 6.24 7.22
N ALA A 29 0.92 6.00 8.13
CA ALA A 29 0.74 4.70 8.76
C ALA A 29 0.04 3.73 7.81
N TRP A 30 0.58 2.51 7.74
CA TRP A 30 0.06 1.42 6.89
C TRP A 30 -0.44 0.22 7.71
N THR A 31 -0.62 0.41 9.02
CA THR A 31 -1.20 -0.63 9.88
C THR A 31 -2.70 -0.68 9.70
N GLU A 32 -3.32 -1.86 9.81
CA GLU A 32 -4.77 -2.07 9.59
C GLU A 32 -5.65 -1.07 10.36
N ASN A 33 -5.21 -0.66 11.56
CA ASN A 33 -5.94 0.26 12.43
C ASN A 33 -5.74 1.75 12.08
N ASN A 34 -4.71 2.09 11.30
CA ASN A 34 -4.31 3.46 11.00
C ASN A 34 -3.97 3.68 9.51
N LEU A 35 -4.51 2.84 8.62
CA LEU A 35 -4.25 2.90 7.18
C LEU A 35 -4.48 4.30 6.63
N GLY A 36 -3.48 4.83 5.95
CA GLY A 36 -3.53 6.14 5.30
C GLY A 36 -3.42 7.33 6.26
N ARG A 37 -3.37 7.12 7.58
CA ARG A 37 -3.30 8.21 8.56
C ARG A 37 -1.88 8.74 8.70
N ARG A 38 -1.69 10.05 8.56
CA ARG A 38 -0.36 10.68 8.64
C ARG A 38 0.05 11.00 10.07
N PHE A 39 1.33 10.84 10.35
CA PHE A 39 1.99 11.20 11.60
C PHE A 39 3.34 11.87 11.33
N LEU A 40 3.81 12.69 12.26
CA LEU A 40 5.20 13.17 12.33
C LEU A 40 6.00 12.18 13.18
N GLY A 41 7.13 11.71 12.66
CA GLY A 41 8.07 10.86 13.37
C GLY A 41 9.50 11.37 13.23
N CYS A 42 10.43 10.86 14.04
CA CYS A 42 11.86 11.15 13.86
C CYS A 42 12.27 10.95 12.38
N SER A 43 13.15 11.80 11.85
CA SER A 43 13.73 11.59 10.51
C SER A 43 14.40 10.22 10.38
N PHE A 44 14.86 9.64 11.48
CA PHE A 44 15.48 8.33 11.54
C PHE A 44 14.52 7.20 11.96
N TYR A 45 13.22 7.47 12.12
CA TYR A 45 12.20 6.50 12.52
C TYR A 45 12.38 5.11 11.88
N GLY A 46 12.35 4.06 12.71
CA GLY A 46 12.59 2.67 12.32
C GLY A 46 14.05 2.22 12.34
N ARG A 47 15.00 3.12 12.66
CA ARG A 47 16.42 2.80 12.87
C ARG A 47 16.75 2.65 14.36
N PRO A 48 17.84 1.95 14.71
CA PRO A 48 18.26 1.78 16.11
C PRO A 48 18.55 3.08 16.87
N ASP A 49 18.97 4.15 16.17
CA ASP A 49 19.29 5.46 16.75
C ASP A 49 18.14 6.48 16.64
N ALA A 50 16.96 6.03 16.21
CA ALA A 50 15.76 6.86 16.21
C ALA A 50 15.26 7.07 17.63
N CYS A 51 14.80 8.28 17.94
CA CYS A 51 13.96 8.46 19.12
C CYS A 51 12.49 8.18 18.80
N ASP A 52 11.71 7.90 19.85
CA ASP A 52 10.29 7.53 19.74
C ASP A 52 9.35 8.74 19.54
N TYR A 53 9.85 9.85 18.99
CA TYR A 53 9.00 11.00 18.68
C TYR A 53 7.91 10.59 17.70
N PHE A 54 6.67 10.85 18.09
CA PHE A 54 5.48 10.50 17.33
C PHE A 54 4.35 11.49 17.61
N LYS A 55 3.74 12.04 16.55
CA LYS A 55 2.55 12.92 16.66
C LYS A 55 1.61 12.70 15.48
N TRP A 56 0.34 12.41 15.73
CA TRP A 56 -0.66 12.33 14.66
C TRP A 56 -0.89 13.69 14.01
N VAL A 57 -0.90 13.73 12.67
CA VAL A 57 -1.27 14.91 11.87
C VAL A 57 -2.77 14.85 11.58
N ASP A 58 -3.21 13.71 11.05
CA ASP A 58 -4.62 13.53 10.71
C ASP A 58 -5.44 13.13 11.95
N PRO A 59 -6.72 13.55 12.04
CA PRO A 59 -7.61 13.13 13.12
C PRO A 59 -7.83 11.62 13.10
N ILE A 60 -8.41 11.09 14.18
CA ILE A 60 -8.79 9.68 14.23
C ILE A 60 -9.86 9.43 13.18
N VAL A 61 -9.54 8.57 12.21
CA VAL A 61 -10.51 8.09 11.22
C VAL A 61 -11.61 7.32 11.95
N GLN A 62 -12.88 7.63 11.71
CA GLN A 62 -13.99 6.92 12.38
C GLN A 62 -13.98 5.43 12.00
N THR A 63 -14.39 4.57 12.93
CA THR A 63 -14.38 3.10 12.77
C THR A 63 -15.09 2.63 11.49
N ARG A 64 -16.17 3.32 11.08
CA ARG A 64 -16.90 3.01 9.85
C ARG A 64 -16.06 3.18 8.59
N TYR A 65 -15.26 4.25 8.51
CA TYR A 65 -14.40 4.46 7.34
C TYR A 65 -13.27 3.41 7.31
N LYS A 66 -12.72 3.05 8.48
CA LYS A 66 -11.72 1.98 8.60
C LYS A 66 -12.25 0.64 8.07
N SER A 67 -13.46 0.25 8.47
CA SER A 67 -14.04 -1.02 8.02
C SER A 67 -14.30 -1.04 6.52
N ILE A 68 -14.74 0.07 5.94
CA ILE A 68 -14.92 0.21 4.49
C ILE A 68 -13.56 0.08 3.77
N ILE A 69 -12.55 0.87 4.16
CA ILE A 69 -11.21 0.85 3.54
C ILE A 69 -10.61 -0.56 3.62
N ASN A 70 -10.67 -1.20 4.80
CA ASN A 70 -10.13 -2.54 5.00
C ASN A 70 -10.89 -3.59 4.18
N GLY A 71 -12.22 -3.47 4.10
CA GLY A 71 -13.04 -4.33 3.26
C GLY A 71 -12.69 -4.22 1.78
N LEU A 72 -12.51 -2.99 1.27
CA LEU A 72 -12.11 -2.75 -0.11
C LEU A 72 -10.72 -3.32 -0.42
N LEU A 73 -9.74 -3.14 0.47
CA LEU A 73 -8.39 -3.69 0.32
C LEU A 73 -8.40 -5.22 0.30
N ARG A 74 -9.14 -5.86 1.22
CA ARG A 74 -9.28 -7.33 1.24
C ARG A 74 -9.89 -7.83 -0.07
N ASN A 75 -10.93 -7.17 -0.57
CA ASN A 75 -11.57 -7.54 -1.83
C ASN A 75 -10.63 -7.37 -3.04
N ALA A 76 -9.83 -6.30 -3.07
CA ALA A 76 -8.83 -6.08 -4.11
C ALA A 76 -7.76 -7.19 -4.10
N ASN A 77 -7.18 -7.47 -2.92
CA ASN A 77 -6.18 -8.53 -2.76
C ASN A 77 -6.72 -9.91 -3.16
N GLN A 78 -7.98 -10.23 -2.81
CA GLN A 78 -8.62 -11.48 -3.22
C GLN A 78 -8.76 -11.60 -4.74
N LYS A 79 -9.14 -10.51 -5.41
CA LYS A 79 -9.24 -10.47 -6.88
C LYS A 79 -7.88 -10.64 -7.53
N ASP A 80 -6.84 -9.98 -7.02
CA ASP A 80 -5.48 -10.10 -7.54
C ASP A 80 -4.95 -11.54 -7.43
N GLU A 81 -5.21 -12.20 -6.30
CA GLU A 81 -4.83 -13.61 -6.11
C GLU A 81 -5.61 -14.55 -7.05
N LEU A 82 -6.89 -14.29 -7.28
CA LEU A 82 -7.69 -15.06 -8.23
C LEU A 82 -7.17 -14.87 -9.66
N VAL A 83 -6.85 -13.64 -10.06
CA VAL A 83 -6.27 -13.32 -11.38
C VAL A 83 -4.94 -14.05 -11.56
N LYS A 84 -4.02 -13.98 -10.59
CA LYS A 84 -2.76 -14.73 -10.63
C LYS A 84 -2.98 -16.25 -10.74
N LYS A 85 -3.99 -16.79 -10.06
CA LYS A 85 -4.33 -18.22 -10.12
C LYS A 85 -4.85 -18.62 -11.49
N LEU A 86 -5.74 -17.82 -12.08
CA LEU A 86 -6.28 -18.05 -13.42
C LEU A 86 -5.19 -17.91 -14.49
N GLN A 87 -4.32 -16.90 -14.39
CA GLN A 87 -3.18 -16.74 -15.28
C GLN A 87 -2.24 -17.96 -15.24
N ARG A 88 -1.91 -18.47 -14.05
CA ARG A 88 -1.12 -19.71 -13.90
C ARG A 88 -1.78 -20.90 -14.60
N LYS A 89 -3.10 -21.08 -14.45
CA LYS A 89 -3.83 -22.15 -15.14
C LYS A 89 -3.80 -21.98 -16.66
N LEU A 90 -4.03 -20.77 -17.16
CA LEU A 90 -3.99 -20.48 -18.61
C LEU A 90 -2.61 -20.78 -19.19
N ILE A 91 -1.54 -20.36 -18.49
CA ILE A 91 -0.16 -20.65 -18.90
C ILE A 91 0.08 -22.16 -18.95
N TYR A 92 -0.30 -22.89 -17.89
CA TYR A 92 -0.18 -24.35 -17.86
C TYR A 92 -0.91 -25.02 -19.04
N HIS A 93 -2.18 -24.65 -19.28
CA HIS A 93 -2.95 -25.21 -20.39
C HIS A 93 -2.34 -24.89 -21.76
N ARG A 94 -1.80 -23.68 -21.95
CA ARG A 94 -1.07 -23.32 -23.18
C ARG A 94 0.15 -24.20 -23.40
N ILE A 95 0.94 -24.45 -22.36
CA ILE A 95 2.12 -25.31 -22.44
C ILE A 95 1.71 -26.75 -22.77
N VAL A 96 0.71 -27.30 -22.07
CA VAL A 96 0.21 -28.66 -22.33
C VAL A 96 -0.33 -28.80 -23.74
N LEU A 97 -1.12 -27.85 -24.22
CA LEU A 97 -1.63 -27.86 -25.59
C LEU A 97 -0.49 -27.84 -26.60
N ALA A 98 0.51 -26.98 -26.40
CA ALA A 98 1.69 -26.94 -27.26
C ALA A 98 2.45 -28.28 -27.27
N MET A 99 2.65 -28.90 -26.11
CA MET A 99 3.30 -30.22 -26.02
C MET A 99 2.51 -31.31 -26.76
N VAL A 100 1.18 -31.34 -26.61
CA VAL A 100 0.32 -32.30 -27.31
C VAL A 100 0.41 -32.10 -28.83
N VAL A 101 0.30 -30.85 -29.30
CA VAL A 101 0.43 -30.52 -30.72
C VAL A 101 1.80 -30.96 -31.24
N MET A 102 2.88 -30.69 -30.51
CA MET A 102 4.23 -31.12 -30.89
C MET A 102 4.33 -32.65 -31.02
N VAL A 103 3.77 -33.40 -30.06
CA VAL A 103 3.78 -34.88 -30.12
C VAL A 103 3.00 -35.41 -31.33
N VAL A 104 1.85 -34.81 -31.65
CA VAL A 104 1.05 -35.17 -32.83
C VAL A 104 1.82 -34.86 -34.11
N LEU A 105 2.42 -33.66 -34.23
CA LEU A 105 3.21 -33.27 -35.39
C LEU A 105 4.40 -34.21 -35.63
N VAL A 106 5.14 -34.55 -34.57
CA VAL A 106 6.28 -35.50 -34.66
C VAL A 106 5.82 -36.87 -35.16
N ARG A 107 4.66 -37.35 -34.70
CA ARG A 107 4.08 -38.64 -35.14
C ARG A 107 3.47 -38.61 -36.55
N CYS A 108 3.16 -37.44 -37.09
CA CYS A 108 2.68 -37.31 -38.47
C CYS A 108 3.82 -37.20 -39.50
N VAL A 109 5.05 -36.92 -39.04
CA VAL A 109 6.24 -36.73 -39.90
C VAL A 109 7.14 -37.97 -39.92
N LEU A 110 7.11 -38.79 -38.87
CA LEU A 110 7.80 -40.08 -38.75
C LEU A 110 6.86 -41.23 -39.18
#